data_AF-A0A2G8K032-F1
#
_entry.id   AF-A0A2G8K032-F1
#
_cell.length_a   1.000
_cell.length_b   1.000
_cell.length_c   1.000
_cell.angle_alpha   90.00
_cell.angle_beta   90.00
_cell.angle_gamma   90.00
#
_symmetry.space_group_name_H-M   'P 1'
#
loop_
_entity.id
_entity.type
_entity.pdbx_description
1 polymer ?
#
loop_
_entity_poly.entity_id
_entity_poly.type
_entity_poly.pdbx_seq_one_letter_code
_entity_poly.pdbx_strand_id
1 'polypeptide(L)'
;MKVYFSLSCMFKEAYEEALRSSNYTEGLSYIAHQPTKNTETEGATSSGSTHFSNNVATNIGGTFLKLINKHFPKTSKLHKIFNRNTVKVSYSCMPNIASIIKGHNKRISTTHTSKEKEACNCRKKDTCPLNGNCQASNIIYKAEVKTTDNCKTYIGLTEPPFKLRYGNHKMSLNHEKHQNATKAHLEAHLAAETEQPAIHYQLVDRQQSQSLQQRVEAVQPLSQ
;
A
#
# COMPACT_ATOMS: atom_id res chain seq x y z
N MET A 1 4.89 -24.61 21.00
CA MET A 1 4.46 -23.26 20.53
C MET A 1 2.95 -23.20 20.71
N LYS A 2 2.45 -22.54 21.77
CA LYS A 2 1.01 -22.50 22.07
C LYS A 2 0.40 -21.31 21.35
N VAL A 3 -0.39 -21.59 20.30
CA VAL A 3 -1.11 -20.58 19.52
C VAL A 3 -2.46 -20.37 20.19
N TYR A 4 -2.75 -19.14 20.62
CA TYR A 4 -4.04 -18.77 21.20
C TYR A 4 -4.87 -18.02 20.15
N PHE A 5 -5.97 -18.62 19.71
CA PHE A 5 -6.96 -17.97 18.84
C PHE A 5 -8.26 -17.76 19.60
N SER A 6 -8.75 -16.52 19.62
CA SER A 6 -10.10 -16.16 20.05
C SER A 6 -11.04 -16.33 18.85
N LEU A 7 -11.57 -17.54 18.68
CA LEU A 7 -12.60 -17.84 17.67
C LEU A 7 -13.97 -17.91 18.34
N SER A 8 -14.86 -16.99 17.96
CA SER A 8 -16.29 -17.08 18.27
C SER A 8 -16.84 -18.42 17.77
N CYS A 9 -17.73 -18.99 18.58
CA CYS A 9 -18.24 -20.37 18.56
C CYS A 9 -18.72 -20.92 17.20
N MET A 10 -18.97 -20.10 16.18
CA MET A 10 -19.53 -20.52 14.89
C MET A 10 -18.52 -21.09 13.88
N PHE A 11 -17.21 -20.96 14.09
CA PHE A 11 -16.19 -21.41 13.12
C PHE A 11 -15.37 -22.63 13.56
N LYS A 12 -15.71 -23.24 14.71
CA LYS A 12 -14.91 -24.33 15.28
C LYS A 12 -14.91 -25.58 14.39
N GLU A 13 -16.08 -25.98 13.90
CA GLU A 13 -16.24 -27.23 13.14
C GLU A 13 -15.49 -27.22 11.80
N ALA A 14 -15.67 -26.16 11.01
CA ALA A 14 -14.99 -26.02 9.72
C ALA A 14 -13.46 -25.97 9.85
N TYR A 15 -12.95 -25.43 10.96
CA TYR A 15 -11.52 -25.36 11.20
C TYR A 15 -10.94 -26.70 11.70
N GLU A 16 -11.67 -27.43 12.53
CA GLU A 16 -11.27 -28.78 12.97
C GLU A 16 -11.24 -29.78 11.81
N GLU A 17 -12.16 -29.66 10.84
CA GLU A 17 -12.16 -30.49 9.63
C GLU A 17 -10.89 -30.26 8.78
N ALA A 18 -10.49 -29.00 8.60
CA ALA A 18 -9.26 -28.64 7.89
C ALA A 18 -7.97 -29.11 8.60
N LEU A 19 -7.97 -29.13 9.95
CA LEU A 19 -6.86 -29.69 10.72
C LEU A 19 -6.77 -31.21 10.55
N ARG A 20 -7.93 -31.89 10.53
CA ARG A 20 -8.02 -33.34 10.35
C ARG A 20 -7.58 -33.78 8.95
N SER A 21 -7.91 -33.01 7.91
CA SER A 21 -7.41 -33.24 6.55
C SER A 21 -5.90 -33.03 6.43
N SER A 22 -5.30 -32.28 7.36
CA SER A 22 -3.86 -31.99 7.43
C SER A 22 -3.09 -32.95 8.36
N ASN A 23 -3.68 -34.09 8.74
CA ASN A 23 -3.13 -35.09 9.66
C ASN A 23 -2.83 -34.59 11.09
N TYR A 24 -3.49 -33.52 11.54
CA TYR A 24 -3.47 -33.12 12.96
C TYR A 24 -4.61 -33.80 13.71
N THR A 25 -4.29 -34.55 14.77
CA THR A 25 -5.24 -35.38 15.54
C THR A 25 -5.67 -34.78 16.88
N GLU A 26 -5.07 -33.66 17.30
CA GLU A 26 -5.41 -33.00 18.57
C GLU A 26 -6.65 -32.10 18.42
N GLY A 27 -7.66 -32.28 19.29
CA GLY A 27 -8.90 -31.50 19.29
C GLY A 27 -8.74 -30.13 19.99
N LEU A 28 -9.45 -29.10 19.53
CA LEU A 28 -9.36 -27.76 20.10
C LEU A 28 -10.24 -27.64 21.35
N SER A 29 -9.63 -27.49 22.53
CA SER A 29 -10.35 -27.15 23.75
C SER A 29 -10.54 -25.63 23.87
N TYR A 30 -11.79 -25.18 24.00
CA TYR A 30 -12.08 -23.77 24.31
C TYR A 30 -11.80 -23.50 25.79
N ILE A 31 -10.94 -22.53 26.08
CA ILE A 31 -10.76 -22.00 27.44
C ILE A 31 -11.49 -20.66 27.49
N ALA A 32 -12.56 -20.60 28.28
CA ALA A 32 -13.34 -19.37 28.46
C ALA A 32 -12.44 -18.26 29.03
N HIS A 33 -12.48 -17.09 28.39
CA HIS A 33 -11.75 -15.91 28.85
C HIS A 33 -12.30 -15.47 30.20
N GLN A 34 -11.51 -15.60 31.27
CA GLN A 34 -11.84 -15.03 32.58
C GLN A 34 -11.77 -13.50 32.46
N PRO A 35 -12.83 -12.75 32.80
CA PRO A 35 -12.79 -11.29 32.75
C PRO A 35 -11.72 -10.78 33.72
N THR A 36 -10.70 -10.11 33.20
CA THR A 36 -9.73 -9.39 34.03
C THR A 36 -10.48 -8.24 34.68
N LYS A 37 -10.46 -8.16 36.02
CA LYS A 37 -11.04 -7.03 36.76
C LYS A 37 -10.46 -5.72 36.21
N ASN A 38 -11.32 -4.85 35.72
CA ASN A 38 -10.95 -3.49 35.32
C ASN A 38 -10.46 -2.76 36.58
N THR A 39 -9.18 -2.43 36.64
CA THR A 39 -8.70 -1.45 37.60
C THR A 39 -9.23 -0.09 37.15
N GLU A 40 -9.93 0.59 38.06
CA GLU A 40 -10.46 1.94 37.86
C GLU A 40 -9.36 2.89 37.38
N THR A 41 -9.68 3.71 36.38
CA THR A 41 -8.87 4.85 35.97
C THR A 41 -8.81 5.87 37.10
N GLU A 42 -7.73 5.85 37.88
CA GLU A 42 -7.32 7.00 38.67
C GLU A 42 -6.81 8.12 37.75
N GLY A 43 -7.13 9.36 38.11
CA GLY A 43 -7.06 10.55 37.29
C GLY A 43 -5.70 10.81 36.61
N ALA A 44 -5.78 11.45 35.44
CA ALA A 44 -4.65 11.89 34.64
C ALA A 44 -3.72 12.83 35.44
N THR A 45 -2.66 12.27 36.01
CA THR A 45 -1.43 13.02 36.31
C THR A 45 -0.44 12.72 35.21
N SER A 46 -0.25 13.67 34.29
CA SER A 46 0.81 13.58 33.30
C SER A 46 2.17 13.67 34.01
N SER A 47 2.89 12.56 34.05
CA SER A 47 4.36 12.41 34.14
C SER A 47 4.69 11.19 35.00
N GLY A 48 4.81 10.01 34.38
CA GLY A 48 5.18 8.82 35.15
C GLY A 48 4.95 7.48 34.45
N SER A 49 5.55 7.26 33.28
CA SER A 49 5.89 5.90 32.82
C SER A 49 6.76 5.96 31.57
N THR A 50 8.03 6.31 31.73
CA THR A 50 9.05 5.81 30.81
C THR A 50 9.14 4.31 31.03
N HIS A 51 8.54 3.58 30.09
CA HIS A 51 8.34 2.14 30.11
C HIS A 51 9.59 1.37 30.52
N PHE A 52 9.45 0.61 31.60
CA PHE A 52 10.36 -0.47 31.98
C PHE A 52 10.42 -1.49 30.83
N SER A 53 11.62 -1.82 30.35
CA SER A 53 11.82 -2.80 29.27
C SER A 53 12.60 -4.01 29.80
N ASN A 54 11.96 -5.19 29.80
CA ASN A 54 12.59 -6.47 30.20
C ASN A 54 13.69 -6.94 29.23
N ASN A 55 13.86 -6.28 28.08
CA ASN A 55 14.83 -6.64 27.06
C ASN A 55 16.26 -6.19 27.39
N VAL A 56 16.43 -5.27 28.36
CA VAL A 56 17.75 -4.80 28.80
C VAL A 56 18.01 -5.37 30.20
N ALA A 57 18.68 -6.52 30.24
CA ALA A 57 19.06 -7.16 31.51
C ALA A 57 20.04 -6.30 32.34
N THR A 58 20.81 -5.43 31.68
CA THR A 58 21.77 -4.55 32.34
C THR A 58 21.13 -3.26 32.84
N ASN A 59 21.32 -2.94 34.11
CA ASN A 59 20.85 -1.70 34.72
C ASN A 59 21.73 -0.50 34.30
N ILE A 60 21.69 -0.13 33.02
CA ILE A 60 22.49 0.94 32.42
C ILE A 60 22.23 2.28 33.12
N GLY A 61 20.96 2.61 33.39
CA GLY A 61 20.60 3.84 34.12
C GLY A 61 21.20 3.89 35.51
N GLY A 62 21.16 2.78 36.25
CA GLY A 62 21.79 2.65 37.56
C GLY A 62 23.31 2.80 37.51
N THR A 63 23.98 2.21 36.51
CA THR A 63 25.42 2.36 36.30
C THR A 63 25.80 3.80 35.98
N PHE A 64 25.04 4.48 35.12
CA PHE A 64 25.24 5.89 34.81
C PHE A 64 25.06 6.80 36.04
N LEU A 65 24.00 6.59 36.83
CA LEU A 65 23.79 7.35 38.08
C LEU A 65 24.87 7.09 39.14
N LYS A 66 25.51 5.92 39.13
CA LYS A 66 26.69 5.66 39.98
C LYS A 66 27.91 6.48 39.52
N LEU A 67 28.12 6.64 38.21
CA LEU A 67 29.18 7.49 37.66
C LEU A 67 28.97 8.95 38.03
N ILE A 68 27.73 9.45 37.98
CA ILE A 68 27.41 10.82 38.42
C ILE A 68 27.83 11.03 39.87
N ASN A 69 27.44 10.13 40.77
CA ASN A 69 27.81 10.23 42.18
C ASN A 69 29.34 10.19 42.40
N LYS A 70 30.06 9.40 41.60
CA LYS A 70 31.51 9.25 41.71
C LYS A 70 32.27 10.50 41.25
N HIS A 71 31.87 11.09 40.13
CA HIS A 71 32.58 12.22 39.52
C HIS A 71 32.08 13.59 39.97
N PHE A 72 30.83 13.66 40.46
CA PHE A 72 30.23 14.88 41.00
C PHE A 72 29.79 14.65 42.45
N PRO A 73 30.73 14.46 43.40
CA PRO A 73 30.40 14.41 44.82
C PRO A 73 29.95 15.78 45.33
N LYS A 74 29.33 15.85 46.52
CA LYS A 74 28.81 17.10 47.12
C LYS A 74 29.83 18.25 47.21
N THR A 75 31.12 17.91 47.25
CA THR A 75 32.23 18.86 47.29
C THR A 75 32.56 19.49 45.94
N SER A 76 32.10 18.91 44.82
CA SER A 76 32.31 19.44 43.48
C SER A 76 31.44 20.67 43.24
N LYS A 77 32.02 21.71 42.61
CA LYS A 77 31.30 22.91 42.17
C LYS A 77 30.09 22.59 41.29
N LEU A 78 30.15 21.48 40.54
CA LEU A 78 29.12 21.07 39.59
C LEU A 78 28.03 20.17 40.19
N HIS A 79 28.15 19.76 41.47
CA HIS A 79 27.15 18.89 42.11
C HIS A 79 25.76 19.52 42.16
N LYS A 80 25.65 20.85 42.25
CA LYS A 80 24.35 21.53 42.21
C LYS A 80 23.60 21.30 40.89
N ILE A 81 24.35 21.11 39.79
CA ILE A 81 23.82 20.91 38.44
C ILE A 81 23.68 19.43 38.13
N PHE A 82 24.70 18.62 38.43
CA PHE A 82 24.73 17.19 38.16
C PHE A 82 24.61 16.39 39.46
N ASN A 83 23.38 16.10 39.85
CA ASN A 83 23.05 15.19 40.95
C ASN A 83 21.83 14.34 40.59
N ARG A 84 21.51 13.35 41.44
CA ARG A 84 20.38 12.43 41.19
C ARG A 84 19.01 13.11 41.17
N ASN A 85 18.87 14.28 41.77
CA ASN A 85 17.61 15.02 41.80
C ASN A 85 17.42 15.84 40.52
N THR A 86 18.51 16.24 39.87
CA THR A 86 18.48 17.08 38.66
C THR A 86 18.59 16.27 37.37
N VAL A 87 19.39 15.20 37.34
CA VAL A 87 19.61 14.41 36.13
C VAL A 87 18.57 13.29 36.00
N LYS A 88 17.75 13.36 34.95
CA LYS A 88 16.81 12.30 34.58
C LYS A 88 17.37 11.44 33.46
N VAL A 89 17.33 10.12 33.66
CA VAL A 89 17.72 9.13 32.65
C VAL A 89 16.46 8.52 32.07
N SER A 90 16.32 8.58 30.75
CA SER A 90 15.26 7.89 30.02
C SER A 90 15.87 7.07 28.88
N TYR A 91 15.24 5.96 28.55
CA TYR A 91 15.59 5.21 27.35
C TYR A 91 14.94 5.89 26.15
N SER A 92 15.70 6.10 25.08
CA SER A 92 15.13 6.42 23.78
C SER A 92 14.27 5.23 23.36
N CYS A 93 12.94 5.37 23.48
CA CYS A 93 12.02 4.35 23.01
C CYS A 93 11.88 4.56 21.50
N MET A 94 12.48 3.68 20.69
CA MET A 94 12.13 3.62 19.28
C MET A 94 10.60 3.46 19.20
N PRO A 95 9.88 4.24 18.38
CA PRO A 95 8.45 4.08 18.23
C PRO A 95 8.11 2.63 17.89
N ASN A 96 7.02 2.12 18.47
CA ASN A 96 6.59 0.74 18.28
C ASN A 96 6.53 0.41 16.77
N ILE A 97 7.30 -0.60 16.34
CA ILE A 97 7.36 -1.04 14.94
C ILE A 97 5.96 -1.34 14.39
N ALA A 98 5.08 -1.95 15.19
CA ALA A 98 3.70 -2.20 14.81
C ALA A 98 2.92 -0.90 14.57
N SER A 99 3.17 0.15 15.34
CA SER A 99 2.56 1.47 15.12
C SER A 99 3.10 2.14 13.85
N ILE A 100 4.38 1.98 13.55
CA ILE A 100 4.99 2.47 12.31
C ILE A 100 4.33 1.76 11.10
N ILE A 101 4.25 0.42 11.14
CA ILE A 101 3.63 -0.38 10.08
C ILE A 101 2.15 -0.03 9.93
N LYS A 102 1.39 0.07 11.03
CA LYS A 102 -0.02 0.45 10.99
C LYS A 102 -0.22 1.85 10.40
N GLY A 103 0.60 2.82 10.80
CA GLY A 103 0.54 4.18 10.26
C GLY A 103 0.87 4.23 8.77
N HIS A 104 1.85 3.45 8.33
CA HIS A 104 2.21 3.31 6.93
C HIS A 104 1.08 2.67 6.10
N ASN A 105 0.55 1.53 6.55
CA ASN A 105 -0.53 0.81 5.86
C ASN A 105 -1.81 1.64 5.80
N LYS A 106 -2.13 2.39 6.86
CA LYS A 106 -3.25 3.33 6.86
C LYS A 106 -3.10 4.37 5.76
N ARG A 107 -1.91 4.97 5.61
CA ARG A 107 -1.63 5.99 4.60
C ARG A 107 -1.69 5.44 3.17
N ILE A 108 -1.17 4.23 2.94
CA ILE A 108 -1.29 3.53 1.65
C ILE A 108 -2.77 3.24 1.34
N SER A 109 -3.51 2.67 2.29
CA SER A 109 -4.93 2.33 2.11
C SER A 109 -5.79 3.57 1.81
N THR A 110 -5.53 4.71 2.46
CA THR A 110 -6.22 5.98 2.16
C THR A 110 -5.87 6.57 0.80
N THR A 111 -4.74 6.16 0.20
CA THR A 111 -4.32 6.62 -1.12
C THR A 111 -4.97 5.77 -2.22
N HIS A 112 -5.19 4.47 -1.97
CA HIS A 112 -5.92 3.56 -2.87
C HIS A 112 -7.44 3.74 -2.80
N THR A 113 -7.98 4.20 -1.66
CA THR A 113 -9.38 4.64 -1.54
C THR A 113 -9.52 6.07 -2.06
N SER A 114 -9.39 6.18 -3.39
CA SER A 114 -9.86 7.25 -4.26
C SER A 114 -10.54 8.46 -3.58
N LYS A 115 -9.89 9.62 -3.67
CA LYS A 115 -10.66 10.81 -4.06
C LYS A 115 -11.35 10.44 -5.37
N GLU A 116 -12.67 10.48 -5.41
CA GLU A 116 -13.46 10.37 -6.64
C GLU A 116 -13.02 11.50 -7.57
N LYS A 117 -11.98 11.25 -8.38
CA LYS A 117 -11.63 12.14 -9.46
C LYS A 117 -12.75 11.99 -10.47
N GLU A 118 -13.40 13.11 -10.80
CA GLU A 118 -14.37 13.22 -11.89
C GLU A 118 -13.97 12.32 -13.07
N ALA A 119 -14.86 11.42 -13.47
CA ALA A 119 -14.57 10.45 -14.52
C ALA A 119 -14.19 11.13 -15.86
N CYS A 120 -14.67 12.36 -16.09
CA CYS A 120 -14.40 13.17 -17.27
C CYS A 120 -14.39 14.68 -16.99
N ASN A 121 -13.40 15.36 -17.55
CA ASN A 121 -13.27 16.82 -17.55
C ASN A 121 -13.29 17.43 -18.97
N CYS A 122 -13.96 16.79 -19.93
CA CYS A 122 -14.12 17.35 -21.27
C CYS A 122 -15.15 18.49 -21.26
N ARG A 123 -14.94 19.52 -22.11
CA ARG A 123 -15.87 20.65 -22.27
C ARG A 123 -17.24 20.20 -22.80
N LYS A 124 -17.26 19.19 -23.69
CA LYS A 124 -18.46 18.47 -24.13
C LYS A 124 -18.31 17.02 -23.68
N LYS A 125 -19.20 16.56 -22.79
CA LYS A 125 -19.14 15.19 -22.23
C LYS A 125 -19.56 14.14 -23.27
N ASP A 126 -20.52 14.47 -24.13
CA ASP A 126 -21.07 13.57 -25.15
C ASP A 126 -20.06 13.21 -26.24
N THR A 127 -19.07 14.07 -26.48
CA THR A 127 -17.99 13.85 -27.47
C THR A 127 -16.76 13.18 -26.84
N CYS A 128 -16.86 12.66 -25.63
CA CYS A 128 -15.76 11.99 -24.97
C CYS A 128 -15.46 10.68 -25.70
N PRO A 129 -14.22 10.45 -26.19
CA PRO A 129 -13.88 9.24 -26.93
C PRO A 129 -14.00 7.96 -26.08
N LEU A 130 -14.01 8.07 -24.75
CA LEU A 130 -14.13 6.95 -23.82
C LEU A 130 -15.40 7.03 -22.97
N ASN A 131 -16.50 7.54 -23.54
CA ASN A 131 -17.84 7.60 -22.92
C ASN A 131 -17.83 8.18 -21.50
N GLY A 132 -17.12 9.29 -21.29
CA GLY A 132 -17.05 9.96 -19.99
C GLY A 132 -16.04 9.38 -19.00
N ASN A 133 -15.10 8.53 -19.45
CA ASN A 133 -14.04 7.96 -18.60
C ASN A 133 -12.61 8.44 -18.98
N CYS A 134 -12.47 9.56 -19.69
CA CYS A 134 -11.17 9.99 -20.22
C CYS A 134 -10.12 10.34 -19.16
N GLN A 135 -10.51 10.55 -17.89
CA GLN A 135 -9.58 10.79 -16.78
C GLN A 135 -9.04 9.51 -16.15
N ALA A 136 -9.50 8.33 -16.58
CA ALA A 136 -8.97 7.07 -16.09
C ALA A 136 -7.49 6.90 -16.49
N SER A 137 -6.67 6.61 -15.49
CA SER A 137 -5.23 6.27 -15.57
C SER A 137 -5.04 4.78 -15.30
N ASN A 138 -3.91 4.21 -15.72
CA ASN A 138 -3.61 2.77 -15.59
C ASN A 138 -4.68 1.88 -16.22
N ILE A 139 -5.07 2.19 -17.45
CA ILE A 139 -6.10 1.42 -18.16
C ILE A 139 -5.54 0.72 -19.39
N ILE A 140 -6.17 -0.40 -19.72
CA ILE A 140 -6.10 -1.03 -21.03
C ILE A 140 -7.28 -0.50 -21.85
N TYR A 141 -7.00 0.10 -23.00
CA TYR A 141 -8.02 0.55 -23.92
C TYR A 141 -7.90 -0.17 -25.26
N LYS A 142 -9.04 -0.35 -25.92
CA LYS A 142 -9.17 -0.84 -27.29
C LYS A 142 -9.48 0.33 -28.20
N ALA A 143 -8.84 0.41 -29.38
CA ALA A 143 -9.24 1.31 -30.46
C ALA A 143 -9.59 0.48 -31.68
N GLU A 144 -10.82 0.61 -32.18
CA GLU A 144 -11.29 -0.03 -33.40
C GLU A 144 -11.27 0.99 -34.52
N VAL A 145 -10.56 0.66 -35.59
CA VAL A 145 -10.51 1.46 -36.81
C VAL A 145 -11.41 0.78 -37.82
N LYS A 146 -12.49 1.48 -38.19
CA LYS A 146 -13.44 1.02 -39.21
C LYS A 146 -13.15 1.71 -40.53
N THR A 147 -12.91 0.90 -41.54
CA THR A 147 -12.77 1.28 -42.94
C THR A 147 -13.85 0.53 -43.74
N THR A 148 -14.13 0.96 -44.97
CA THR A 148 -15.18 0.40 -45.85
C THR A 148 -15.07 -1.12 -45.98
N ASP A 149 -13.84 -1.64 -46.08
CA ASP A 149 -13.58 -3.07 -46.31
C ASP A 149 -13.00 -3.82 -45.11
N ASN A 150 -12.51 -3.12 -44.08
CA ASN A 150 -11.73 -3.74 -43.00
C ASN A 150 -11.97 -3.12 -41.62
N CYS A 151 -11.95 -3.97 -40.58
CA CYS A 151 -11.93 -3.55 -39.18
C CYS A 151 -10.62 -4.01 -38.53
N LYS A 152 -9.81 -3.06 -38.05
CA LYS A 152 -8.54 -3.36 -37.34
C LYS A 152 -8.62 -2.88 -35.89
N THR A 153 -8.01 -3.65 -35.00
CA THR A 153 -8.08 -3.41 -33.54
C THR A 153 -6.70 -3.10 -32.97
N TYR A 154 -6.63 -2.06 -32.16
CA TYR A 154 -5.53 -1.72 -31.27
C TYR A 154 -5.88 -2.02 -29.83
N ILE A 155 -4.96 -2.63 -29.08
CA ILE A 155 -4.98 -2.65 -27.63
C ILE A 155 -3.78 -1.87 -27.11
N GLY A 156 -4.03 -0.79 -26.36
CA GLY A 156 -3.01 0.07 -25.81
C GLY A 156 -3.08 0.14 -24.28
N LEU A 157 -1.91 0.32 -23.68
CA LEU A 157 -1.76 0.57 -22.25
C LEU A 157 -1.45 2.06 -22.02
N THR A 158 -2.03 2.62 -20.96
CA THR A 158 -1.72 4.00 -20.55
C THR A 158 -1.65 4.11 -19.04
N GLU A 159 -0.48 4.50 -18.54
CA GLU A 159 -0.29 4.97 -17.18
C GLU A 159 -0.92 6.37 -16.99
N PRO A 160 -0.60 7.41 -17.80
CA PRO A 160 -1.26 8.70 -17.67
C PRO A 160 -2.75 8.62 -18.05
N PRO A 161 -3.57 9.62 -17.66
CA PRO A 161 -4.98 9.67 -18.04
C PRO A 161 -5.18 9.51 -19.55
N PHE A 162 -6.17 8.71 -19.94
CA PHE A 162 -6.45 8.42 -21.36
C PHE A 162 -6.59 9.68 -22.22
N LYS A 163 -7.12 10.78 -21.69
CA LYS A 163 -7.23 12.07 -22.38
C LYS A 163 -5.89 12.56 -22.95
N LEU A 164 -4.80 12.38 -22.20
CA LEU A 164 -3.46 12.77 -22.65
C LEU A 164 -2.97 11.81 -23.75
N ARG A 165 -3.15 10.51 -23.57
CA ARG A 165 -2.82 9.49 -24.57
C ARG A 165 -3.56 9.72 -25.89
N TYR A 166 -4.84 10.05 -25.82
CA TYR A 166 -5.67 10.41 -26.97
C TYR A 166 -5.17 11.68 -27.67
N GLY A 167 -4.73 12.70 -26.93
CA GLY A 167 -4.09 13.89 -27.49
C GLY A 167 -2.82 13.55 -28.27
N ASN A 168 -1.98 12.68 -27.71
CA ASN A 168 -0.76 12.20 -28.38
C ASN A 168 -1.09 11.43 -29.67
N HIS A 169 -2.12 10.58 -29.66
CA HIS A 169 -2.59 9.90 -30.87
C HIS A 169 -3.01 10.89 -31.94
N LYS A 170 -3.84 11.89 -31.62
CA LYS A 170 -4.22 12.94 -32.59
C LYS A 170 -3.02 13.70 -33.13
N MET A 171 -2.06 14.02 -32.27
CA MET A 171 -0.85 14.73 -32.68
C MET A 171 -0.03 13.91 -33.67
N SER A 172 0.16 12.62 -33.41
CA SER A 172 0.88 11.71 -34.33
C SER A 172 0.14 11.54 -35.66
N LEU A 173 -1.19 11.56 -35.67
CA LEU A 173 -1.99 11.50 -36.91
C LEU A 173 -1.93 12.78 -37.74
N ASN A 174 -1.93 13.93 -37.08
CA ASN A 174 -2.05 15.22 -37.76
C ASN A 174 -0.70 15.80 -38.19
N HIS A 175 0.41 15.34 -37.60
CA HIS A 175 1.73 15.91 -37.82
C HIS A 175 2.77 14.86 -38.18
N GLU A 176 3.32 14.98 -39.40
CA GLU A 176 4.33 14.06 -39.96
C GLU A 176 5.56 13.88 -39.06
N LYS A 177 6.01 14.95 -38.41
CA LYS A 177 7.16 14.93 -37.49
C LYS A 177 6.99 13.99 -36.29
N HIS A 178 5.74 13.70 -35.90
CA HIS A 178 5.42 12.90 -34.70
C HIS A 178 4.88 11.51 -35.04
N GLN A 179 4.97 11.11 -36.30
CA GLN A 179 4.53 9.80 -36.79
C GLN A 179 5.21 8.65 -36.03
N ASN A 180 6.52 8.78 -35.89
CA ASN A 180 7.37 7.80 -35.22
C ASN A 180 7.37 7.89 -33.68
N ALA A 181 6.61 8.78 -33.05
CA ALA A 181 6.66 8.98 -31.59
C ALA A 181 5.84 7.94 -30.81
N THR A 182 4.77 7.44 -31.42
CA THR A 182 3.99 6.28 -30.93
C THR A 182 4.00 5.17 -31.98
N LYS A 183 5.20 4.96 -32.57
CA LYS A 183 5.47 4.06 -33.69
C LYS A 183 5.08 2.62 -33.38
N ALA A 184 3.80 2.31 -33.58
CA ALA A 184 3.29 0.97 -33.87
C ALA A 184 1.81 0.97 -34.32
N HIS A 185 0.90 1.77 -33.73
CA HIS A 185 -0.51 1.32 -33.74
C HIS A 185 -1.59 2.15 -34.43
N LEU A 186 -1.30 3.33 -34.97
CA LEU A 186 -2.26 3.96 -35.89
C LEU A 186 -1.75 3.95 -37.34
N GLU A 187 -0.45 4.18 -37.55
CA GLU A 187 0.14 4.21 -38.89
C GLU A 187 0.13 2.88 -39.64
N ALA A 188 0.34 1.75 -38.95
CA ALA A 188 0.24 0.43 -39.59
C ALA A 188 -1.20 0.03 -39.95
N HIS A 189 -2.20 0.81 -39.54
CA HIS A 189 -3.62 0.57 -39.83
C HIS A 189 -4.25 1.62 -40.75
N LEU A 190 -3.66 2.81 -40.84
CA LEU A 190 -4.00 3.88 -41.78
C LEU A 190 -3.26 3.80 -43.13
N ALA A 191 -2.32 2.87 -43.29
CA ALA A 191 -1.58 2.68 -44.54
C ALA A 191 -2.40 2.21 -45.76
N ALA A 192 -3.74 2.21 -45.70
CA ALA A 192 -4.59 1.89 -46.83
C ALA A 192 -5.94 2.59 -46.68
N GLU A 193 -6.07 3.76 -47.28
CA GLU A 193 -7.23 4.22 -48.06
C GLU A 193 -7.35 5.75 -48.08
N THR A 194 -7.91 6.25 -49.18
CA THR A 194 -8.14 7.65 -49.53
C THR A 194 -9.17 8.38 -48.65
N GLU A 195 -9.72 7.72 -47.61
CA GLU A 195 -10.81 8.23 -46.78
C GLU A 195 -10.43 8.29 -45.29
N GLN A 196 -11.04 9.21 -44.54
CA GLN A 196 -10.79 9.39 -43.10
C GLN A 196 -11.49 8.27 -42.29
N PRO A 197 -10.77 7.32 -41.67
CA PRO A 197 -11.43 6.22 -40.98
C PRO A 197 -12.01 6.64 -39.63
N ALA A 198 -13.15 6.07 -39.29
CA ALA A 198 -13.79 6.29 -38.00
C ALA A 198 -13.12 5.42 -36.92
N ILE A 199 -12.58 6.07 -35.87
CA ILE A 199 -11.91 5.38 -34.75
C ILE A 199 -12.81 5.41 -33.51
N HIS A 200 -13.17 4.22 -33.01
CA HIS A 200 -13.93 4.06 -31.78
C HIS A 200 -13.03 3.54 -30.64
N TYR A 201 -13.12 4.15 -29.46
CA TYR A 201 -12.32 3.73 -28.30
C TYR A 201 -13.20 3.13 -27.21
N GLN A 202 -12.74 2.04 -26.60
CA GLN A 202 -13.43 1.36 -25.52
C GLN A 202 -12.45 1.04 -24.38
N LEU A 203 -12.92 1.16 -23.12
CA LEU A 203 -12.17 0.69 -21.97
C LEU A 203 -12.32 -0.82 -21.88
N VAL A 204 -11.19 -1.55 -21.86
CA VAL A 204 -11.17 -3.01 -21.77
C VAL A 204 -11.04 -3.44 -20.31
N ASP A 205 -10.02 -2.92 -19.64
CA ASP A 205 -9.71 -3.31 -18.27
C ASP A 205 -8.95 -2.20 -17.54
N ARG A 206 -8.96 -2.26 -16.20
CA ARG A 206 -8.19 -1.39 -15.33
C ARG A 206 -7.05 -2.19 -14.72
N GLN A 207 -5.83 -1.75 -14.97
CA GLN A 207 -4.68 -2.36 -14.33
C GLN A 207 -4.70 -2.02 -12.85
N GLN A 208 -4.73 -3.06 -12.02
CA GLN A 208 -4.41 -2.89 -10.61
C GLN A 208 -2.93 -2.49 -10.53
N SER A 209 -2.64 -1.38 -9.86
CA SER A 209 -1.28 -1.04 -9.47
C SER A 209 -0.79 -2.08 -8.46
N GLN A 210 -0.38 -3.26 -8.93
CA GLN A 210 0.37 -4.17 -8.09
C GLN A 210 1.66 -3.45 -7.73
N SER A 211 1.84 -3.18 -6.44
CA SER A 211 3.13 -2.77 -5.88
C SER A 211 4.20 -3.70 -6.45
N LEU A 212 5.27 -3.12 -6.99
CA LEU A 212 6.38 -3.77 -7.72
C LEU A 212 7.18 -4.81 -6.91
N GLN A 213 6.53 -5.77 -6.25
CA GLN A 213 7.19 -6.80 -5.42
C GLN A 213 6.63 -8.22 -5.55
N GLN A 214 5.66 -8.53 -6.42
CA GLN A 214 5.09 -9.89 -6.49
C GLN A 214 4.99 -10.54 -7.89
N ARG A 215 5.89 -10.25 -8.83
CA ARG A 215 6.01 -11.05 -10.07
C ARG A 215 7.42 -11.57 -10.36
N VAL A 216 8.08 -12.09 -9.33
CA VAL A 216 9.21 -13.02 -9.49
C VAL A 216 8.82 -14.32 -8.80
N GLU A 217 8.04 -15.17 -9.49
CA GLU A 217 7.88 -16.62 -9.27
C GLU A 217 6.60 -17.10 -9.98
N ALA A 218 6.66 -17.23 -11.31
CA ALA A 218 5.77 -18.11 -12.06
C ALA A 218 6.31 -18.30 -13.49
N VAL A 219 7.55 -18.80 -13.60
CA VAL A 219 7.99 -19.51 -14.80
C VAL A 219 8.73 -20.75 -14.31
N GLN A 220 7.99 -21.82 -14.05
CA GLN A 220 8.60 -23.15 -13.98
C GLN A 220 9.02 -23.55 -15.41
N PRO A 221 10.25 -24.06 -15.59
CA PRO A 221 10.67 -24.59 -16.88
C PRO A 221 9.99 -25.95 -17.12
N LEU A 222 9.20 -26.04 -18.20
CA LEU A 222 8.79 -27.33 -18.74
C LEU A 222 10.03 -28.02 -19.31
N SER A 223 10.44 -29.10 -18.65
CA SER A 223 11.36 -30.10 -19.20
C SER A 223 10.54 -31.31 -19.64
N GLN A 224 10.62 -31.63 -20.93
CA GLN A 224 10.56 -32.99 -21.49
C GLN A 224 11.55 -33.04 -22.65
#